data_AF-A0A542XE41-F1
#
_entry.id   AF-A0A542XE41-F1
#
_cell.length_a   1.000
_cell.length_b   1.000
_cell.length_c   1.000
_cell.angle_alpha   90.00
_cell.angle_beta   90.00
_cell.angle_gamma   90.00
#
_symmetry.space_group_name_H-M   'P 1'
#
loop_
_entity.id
_entity.type
_entity.pdbx_description
1 polymer ?
#
loop_
_entity_poly.entity_id
_entity_poly.type
_entity_poly.pdbx_seq_one_letter_code
_entity_poly.pdbx_strand_id
1 'polypeptide(L)'
;MSNDDNRSPDRPAAPGGDEAGWAAPDSGQPEQQEGYAAPPGLTYGQFTFGPMGTYTSGQAPPPGHDQQQYGQGYVPPGQYGQQQYGQYGQGYVPPGQYGQPPYVQPPYGPGFPGAPTLAARPGVIPLRPLTLSDVFEGAVRTIRGNPGATLGLALLVAIVFTLPGLALTLGLGQVDPGEDGLRELLLVLNQQGSSWLQNLGGIALSGMLTVVVADAVLGRRMSIGQAWSRVKGRLLALIGVNILQILIVFVPLILVIALAIGIGYGASPEVGVIVGFLLVLALIPVLVFLYVKLLFASAVTVLERQGPITALKRSWALTRDQWWRIFGISLLATVLVLIISVMLLGFAGIFIGLAAFTAGGTTASVGSTVASLLVSMVIMTLTTPFTAGVTSLLYLDQRIRKEALDVTLMAAARQQDAESA
;
A
#
# COMPACT_ATOMS: atom_id res chain seq x y z
N MET A 1 -10.48 45.98 -61.07
CA MET A 1 -9.84 44.74 -60.58
C MET A 1 -10.91 44.02 -59.76
N SER A 2 -11.78 43.19 -60.34
CA SER A 2 -11.55 42.15 -61.37
C SER A 2 -10.44 41.19 -60.94
N ASN A 3 -10.64 39.87 -60.81
CA ASN A 3 -11.73 38.99 -61.29
C ASN A 3 -12.05 37.85 -60.30
N ASP A 4 -13.23 37.22 -60.47
CA ASP A 4 -13.50 35.77 -60.70
C ASP A 4 -12.49 34.72 -60.16
N ASP A 5 -12.83 33.50 -59.75
CA ASP A 5 -14.03 32.63 -59.78
C ASP A 5 -13.89 31.65 -58.56
N ASN A 6 -14.81 30.78 -58.12
CA ASN A 6 -15.78 29.94 -58.81
C ASN A 6 -16.89 29.49 -57.83
N ARG A 7 -18.04 29.03 -58.33
CA ARG A 7 -19.23 28.66 -57.54
C ARG A 7 -19.83 27.32 -58.03
N SER A 8 -20.33 26.53 -57.08
CA SER A 8 -21.47 25.59 -57.26
C SER A 8 -21.22 24.36 -58.17
N PRO A 9 -22.18 23.41 -58.31
CA PRO A 9 -23.49 23.20 -57.63
C PRO A 9 -23.53 21.85 -56.84
N ASP A 10 -24.60 21.29 -56.25
CA ASP A 10 -26.03 21.18 -56.60
C ASP A 10 -26.99 20.99 -55.40
N ARG A 11 -28.29 21.22 -55.66
CA ARG A 11 -29.52 20.85 -54.91
C ARG A 11 -30.39 19.97 -55.86
N PRO A 12 -31.52 19.30 -55.48
CA PRO A 12 -32.41 19.47 -54.30
C PRO A 12 -32.50 18.14 -53.47
N ALA A 13 -33.55 17.69 -52.76
CA ALA A 13 -34.97 18.08 -52.60
C ALA A 13 -35.60 17.60 -51.27
N ALA A 14 -36.93 17.77 -51.13
CA ALA A 14 -37.85 17.11 -50.19
C ALA A 14 -39.07 16.59 -51.01
N PRO A 15 -40.09 15.83 -50.49
CA PRO A 15 -40.98 16.27 -49.38
C PRO A 15 -41.64 15.15 -48.50
N GLY A 16 -42.41 15.59 -47.49
CA GLY A 16 -43.48 14.82 -46.80
C GLY A 16 -43.02 13.88 -45.67
N GLY A 17 -43.77 13.68 -44.58
CA GLY A 17 -45.01 14.35 -44.16
C GLY A 17 -45.40 13.87 -42.74
N ASP A 18 -45.78 14.85 -41.92
CA ASP A 18 -46.96 14.88 -41.05
C ASP A 18 -47.19 13.91 -39.85
N GLU A 19 -47.58 14.58 -38.77
CA GLU A 19 -48.45 14.14 -37.65
C GLU A 19 -47.90 13.27 -36.50
N ALA A 20 -48.61 13.39 -35.38
CA ALA A 20 -48.15 13.10 -34.03
C ALA A 20 -49.03 12.06 -33.34
N GLY A 21 -48.51 11.37 -32.33
CA GLY A 21 -49.30 10.47 -31.49
C GLY A 21 -48.51 9.87 -30.34
N TRP A 22 -48.75 10.33 -29.11
CA TRP A 22 -48.30 9.65 -27.90
C TRP A 22 -49.23 8.48 -27.58
N ALA A 23 -48.69 7.27 -27.45
CA ALA A 23 -49.35 6.15 -26.79
C ALA A 23 -48.33 5.16 -26.21
N ALA A 24 -48.60 4.66 -25.01
CA ALA A 24 -47.88 3.59 -24.33
C ALA A 24 -48.83 2.95 -23.30
N PRO A 25 -48.55 1.75 -22.76
CA PRO A 25 -47.61 0.72 -23.20
C PRO A 25 -48.32 -0.61 -23.53
N ASP A 26 -47.63 -1.57 -24.15
CA ASP A 26 -48.00 -2.99 -24.02
C ASP A 26 -46.76 -3.86 -23.77
N SER A 27 -47.00 -5.08 -23.31
CA SER A 27 -46.11 -5.96 -22.59
C SER A 27 -45.62 -7.14 -23.44
N GLY A 28 -44.32 -7.41 -23.46
CA GLY A 28 -43.82 -8.63 -24.09
C GLY A 28 -42.32 -8.70 -24.41
N GLN A 29 -41.60 -9.45 -23.57
CA GLN A 29 -40.29 -10.08 -23.83
C GLN A 29 -39.02 -9.17 -23.91
N PRO A 30 -37.84 -9.69 -23.49
CA PRO A 30 -36.60 -8.93 -23.43
C PRO A 30 -35.76 -9.06 -24.71
N GLU A 31 -35.55 -7.95 -25.41
CA GLU A 31 -34.52 -7.88 -26.46
C GLU A 31 -33.11 -7.73 -25.87
N GLN A 32 -32.14 -8.26 -26.61
CA GLN A 32 -30.78 -8.51 -26.12
C GLN A 32 -29.92 -7.25 -26.21
N GLN A 33 -29.04 -7.04 -25.22
CA GLN A 33 -28.13 -5.89 -25.21
C GLN A 33 -27.07 -6.00 -26.31
N GLU A 34 -27.11 -5.09 -27.29
CA GLU A 34 -25.96 -4.87 -28.17
C GLU A 34 -24.78 -4.29 -27.40
N GLY A 35 -23.58 -4.83 -27.65
CA GLY A 35 -22.41 -4.60 -26.82
C GLY A 35 -21.69 -3.28 -27.09
N TYR A 36 -21.29 -2.58 -26.03
CA TYR A 36 -20.30 -1.51 -26.11
C TYR A 36 -18.92 -2.08 -26.51
N ALA A 37 -18.37 -1.58 -27.63
CA ALA A 37 -17.02 -1.93 -28.07
C ALA A 37 -15.94 -1.43 -27.09
N ALA A 38 -15.02 -2.31 -26.72
CA ALA A 38 -13.89 -1.98 -25.84
C ALA A 38 -12.70 -1.38 -26.63
N PRO A 39 -11.94 -0.42 -26.06
CA PRO A 39 -10.71 0.08 -26.68
C PRO A 39 -9.57 -0.96 -26.64
N PRO A 40 -8.57 -0.92 -27.54
CA PRO A 40 -7.59 -2.00 -27.66
C PRO A 40 -6.44 -1.92 -26.64
N GLY A 41 -6.13 -3.06 -26.02
CA GLY A 41 -4.75 -3.47 -25.73
C GLY A 41 -4.20 -3.25 -24.31
N LEU A 42 -4.05 -4.35 -23.56
CA LEU A 42 -2.72 -4.89 -23.23
C LEU A 42 -2.83 -6.38 -22.82
N THR A 43 -2.25 -7.25 -23.65
CA THR A 43 -2.29 -8.71 -23.53
C THR A 43 -1.32 -9.23 -22.48
N TYR A 44 -1.77 -10.20 -21.66
CA TYR A 44 -0.90 -11.15 -20.97
C TYR A 44 -1.11 -12.53 -21.59
N GLY A 45 -0.02 -13.26 -21.87
CA GLY A 45 0.05 -14.70 -22.17
C GLY A 45 -1.08 -15.32 -23.02
N GLN A 46 -0.88 -15.43 -24.33
CA GLN A 46 -1.81 -16.14 -25.22
C GLN A 46 -1.64 -17.66 -25.11
N PHE A 47 -2.64 -18.36 -24.60
CA PHE A 47 -2.92 -19.75 -24.96
C PHE A 47 -4.28 -19.81 -25.67
N THR A 48 -4.31 -20.36 -26.88
CA THR A 48 -5.53 -20.49 -27.69
C THR A 48 -5.93 -21.96 -27.71
N PHE A 49 -7.12 -22.28 -27.21
CA PHE A 49 -7.73 -23.60 -27.40
C PHE A 49 -8.84 -23.51 -28.46
N GLY A 50 -8.87 -24.48 -29.37
CA GLY A 50 -9.88 -24.57 -30.43
C GLY A 50 -11.26 -25.01 -29.92
N PRO A 51 -12.30 -24.97 -30.77
CA PRO A 51 -13.66 -25.26 -30.37
C PRO A 51 -13.86 -26.75 -30.06
N MET A 52 -14.27 -27.05 -28.82
CA MET A 52 -14.71 -28.39 -28.41
C MET A 52 -16.23 -28.53 -28.56
N GLY A 53 -16.66 -29.69 -29.07
CA GLY A 53 -18.00 -29.89 -29.61
C GLY A 53 -19.14 -30.05 -28.60
N THR A 54 -20.35 -29.89 -29.12
CA THR A 54 -21.63 -30.11 -28.44
C THR A 54 -21.88 -31.59 -28.13
N TYR A 55 -22.24 -31.91 -26.89
CA TYR A 55 -22.93 -33.17 -26.55
C TYR A 55 -24.09 -32.94 -25.58
N THR A 56 -25.09 -33.81 -25.69
CA THR A 56 -26.48 -33.61 -25.28
C THR A 56 -26.81 -34.22 -23.91
N SER A 57 -27.94 -33.78 -23.35
CA SER A 57 -28.43 -34.15 -22.03
C SER A 57 -29.34 -35.40 -22.02
N GLY A 58 -29.05 -36.34 -21.12
CA GLY A 58 -30.04 -37.07 -20.31
C GLY A 58 -30.67 -38.37 -20.86
N GLN A 59 -30.66 -39.43 -20.04
CA GLN A 59 -31.84 -40.20 -19.58
C GLN A 59 -31.41 -41.35 -18.63
N ALA A 60 -32.32 -41.81 -17.77
CA ALA A 60 -32.07 -42.78 -16.68
C ALA A 60 -32.75 -44.15 -16.90
N PRO A 61 -32.35 -45.20 -16.15
CA PRO A 61 -33.28 -46.29 -15.77
C PRO A 61 -33.07 -46.74 -14.27
N PRO A 62 -33.71 -47.82 -13.75
CA PRO A 62 -35.01 -47.79 -13.07
C PRO A 62 -34.95 -48.28 -11.59
N PRO A 63 -36.06 -48.26 -10.81
CA PRO A 63 -36.00 -48.50 -9.36
C PRO A 63 -36.07 -49.99 -8.97
N GLY A 64 -35.28 -50.38 -7.96
CA GLY A 64 -35.40 -51.65 -7.23
C GLY A 64 -35.91 -51.43 -5.81
N HIS A 65 -36.67 -52.38 -5.26
CA HIS A 65 -37.23 -52.32 -3.91
C HIS A 65 -36.64 -53.46 -3.08
N ASP A 66 -36.27 -53.23 -1.82
CA ASP A 66 -36.49 -54.24 -0.77
C ASP A 66 -36.30 -53.72 0.67
N GLN A 67 -37.34 -53.98 1.47
CA GLN A 67 -37.35 -54.33 2.90
C GLN A 67 -36.91 -53.34 4.01
N GLN A 68 -37.55 -53.59 5.17
CA GLN A 68 -37.64 -52.72 6.35
C GLN A 68 -36.83 -53.33 7.50
N GLN A 69 -36.25 -52.50 8.39
CA GLN A 69 -36.17 -52.88 9.81
C GLN A 69 -36.13 -51.67 10.75
N TYR A 70 -36.93 -51.73 11.81
CA TYR A 70 -37.00 -50.73 12.88
C TYR A 70 -35.91 -50.95 13.94
N GLY A 71 -35.39 -49.86 14.53
CA GLY A 71 -34.47 -49.90 15.67
C GLY A 71 -34.59 -48.65 16.55
N GLN A 72 -35.38 -48.75 17.63
CA GLN A 72 -35.42 -47.76 18.72
C GLN A 72 -34.16 -47.87 19.60
N GLY A 73 -33.65 -46.76 20.16
CA GLY A 73 -32.54 -46.87 21.12
C GLY A 73 -31.92 -45.58 21.66
N TYR A 74 -32.47 -45.08 22.78
CA TYR A 74 -31.80 -44.42 23.91
C TYR A 74 -30.74 -43.31 23.72
N VAL A 75 -31.00 -42.17 24.37
CA VAL A 75 -30.01 -41.11 24.67
C VAL A 75 -29.62 -41.19 26.16
N PRO A 76 -28.34 -41.47 26.52
CA PRO A 76 -27.85 -41.32 27.89
C PRO A 76 -27.20 -39.93 28.11
N PRO A 77 -27.46 -39.23 29.24
CA PRO A 77 -26.92 -37.90 29.49
C PRO A 77 -25.58 -37.91 30.26
N GLY A 78 -24.58 -37.19 29.72
CA GLY A 78 -23.55 -36.47 30.48
C GLY A 78 -22.40 -37.28 31.12
N GLN A 79 -21.16 -36.84 30.86
CA GLN A 79 -20.07 -36.91 31.84
C GLN A 79 -19.02 -35.83 31.56
N TYR A 80 -18.71 -35.02 32.59
CA TYR A 80 -17.63 -34.04 32.57
C TYR A 80 -16.35 -34.70 33.13
N GLY A 81 -15.30 -34.86 32.31
CA GLY A 81 -13.94 -35.16 32.77
C GLY A 81 -13.07 -33.90 32.64
N GLN A 82 -12.73 -33.23 33.74
CA GLN A 82 -11.58 -33.52 34.62
C GLN A 82 -10.22 -33.41 33.89
N GLN A 83 -9.51 -32.33 34.18
CA GLN A 83 -8.15 -32.06 33.68
C GLN A 83 -7.13 -32.82 34.54
N GLN A 84 -6.32 -33.68 33.93
CA GLN A 84 -5.30 -34.44 34.66
C GLN A 84 -3.94 -33.72 34.59
N TYR A 85 -3.51 -33.15 35.72
CA TYR A 85 -2.15 -32.61 35.87
C TYR A 85 -1.11 -33.73 35.87
N GLY A 86 -0.03 -33.56 35.10
CA GLY A 86 1.07 -34.52 35.02
C GLY A 86 1.93 -34.57 36.29
N GLN A 87 2.15 -35.78 36.81
CA GLN A 87 2.94 -36.04 38.00
C GLN A 87 4.43 -36.24 37.66
N TYR A 88 5.33 -35.51 38.33
CA TYR A 88 6.77 -35.61 38.13
C TYR A 88 7.35 -36.85 38.83
N GLY A 89 7.81 -37.84 38.06
CA GLY A 89 8.52 -39.02 38.58
C GLY A 89 10.03 -38.80 38.62
N GLN A 90 10.62 -38.87 39.82
CA GLN A 90 12.08 -38.92 40.02
C GLN A 90 12.63 -40.30 39.62
N GLY A 91 13.70 -40.34 38.82
CA GLY A 91 14.33 -41.58 38.35
C GLY A 91 15.86 -41.48 38.35
N TYR A 92 16.52 -42.43 39.00
CA TYR A 92 17.98 -42.51 39.17
C TYR A 92 18.74 -42.64 37.83
N VAL A 93 19.92 -42.02 37.74
CA VAL A 93 20.80 -42.09 36.56
C VAL A 93 22.14 -42.77 36.92
N PRO A 94 22.50 -43.93 36.33
CA PRO A 94 23.85 -44.47 36.42
C PRO A 94 24.80 -43.79 35.40
N PRO A 95 26.10 -43.60 35.72
CA PRO A 95 26.97 -42.77 34.90
C PRO A 95 27.70 -43.55 33.78
N GLY A 96 27.73 -42.96 32.58
CA GLY A 96 28.79 -43.17 31.61
C GLY A 96 28.38 -43.67 30.22
N GLN A 97 28.31 -42.75 29.26
CA GLN A 97 29.07 -42.77 27.99
C GLN A 97 28.75 -41.52 27.17
N TYR A 98 29.78 -40.89 26.58
CA TYR A 98 29.61 -39.75 25.68
C TYR A 98 29.17 -40.25 24.29
N GLY A 99 27.87 -40.19 24.00
CA GLY A 99 27.27 -40.48 22.70
C GLY A 99 26.66 -39.21 22.08
N GLN A 100 26.76 -39.07 20.76
CA GLN A 100 26.25 -37.90 20.03
C GLN A 100 24.69 -37.83 20.07
N PRO A 101 24.08 -36.63 20.04
CA PRO A 101 22.63 -36.50 20.04
C PRO A 101 22.00 -37.09 18.76
N PRO A 102 21.03 -38.01 18.85
CA PRO A 102 20.36 -38.56 17.68
C PRO A 102 19.47 -37.51 17.00
N TYR A 103 19.50 -37.46 15.67
CA TYR A 103 18.50 -36.73 14.88
C TYR A 103 17.13 -37.42 15.03
N VAL A 104 16.22 -36.79 15.79
CA VAL A 104 14.83 -37.24 15.90
C VAL A 104 14.09 -36.83 14.63
N GLN A 105 13.79 -37.79 13.76
CA GLN A 105 12.86 -37.56 12.66
C GLN A 105 11.43 -37.46 13.22
N PRO A 106 10.60 -36.48 12.79
CA PRO A 106 9.23 -36.38 13.26
C PRO A 106 8.40 -37.57 12.76
N PRO A 107 7.56 -38.22 13.61
CA PRO A 107 6.80 -39.40 13.20
C PRO A 107 5.79 -39.08 12.10
N TYR A 108 5.80 -39.89 11.03
CA TYR A 108 4.79 -39.84 9.97
C TYR A 108 3.50 -40.51 10.48
N GLY A 109 2.64 -39.74 11.14
CA GLY A 109 1.35 -40.21 11.63
C GLY A 109 0.37 -40.49 10.47
N PRO A 110 -0.44 -41.57 10.53
CA PRO A 110 -1.46 -41.85 9.51
C PRO A 110 -2.50 -40.72 9.46
N GLY A 111 -2.87 -40.33 8.24
CA GLY A 111 -3.53 -39.06 7.97
C GLY A 111 -4.95 -38.93 8.53
N PHE A 112 -5.23 -37.82 9.21
CA PHE A 112 -6.58 -37.35 9.48
C PHE A 112 -7.18 -36.72 8.20
N PRO A 113 -8.31 -37.23 7.68
CA PRO A 113 -9.01 -36.58 6.58
C PRO A 113 -9.75 -35.34 7.10
N GLY A 114 -9.27 -34.14 6.73
CA GLY A 114 -9.96 -32.88 7.03
C GLY A 114 -9.10 -31.73 7.54
N ALA A 115 -7.82 -31.96 7.85
CA ALA A 115 -6.90 -30.84 8.05
C ALA A 115 -6.65 -30.15 6.68
N PRO A 116 -6.98 -28.86 6.50
CA PRO A 116 -6.62 -28.16 5.27
C PRO A 116 -5.10 -28.14 5.17
N THR A 117 -4.57 -28.84 4.17
CA THR A 117 -3.14 -28.82 3.86
C THR A 117 -2.73 -27.37 3.70
N LEU A 118 -1.71 -26.95 4.46
CA LEU A 118 -1.17 -25.60 4.39
C LEU A 118 -0.61 -25.41 2.98
N ALA A 119 -1.42 -24.80 2.11
CA ALA A 119 -1.11 -24.60 0.70
C ALA A 119 0.31 -24.07 0.56
N ALA A 120 1.14 -24.78 -0.21
CA ALA A 120 2.53 -24.42 -0.45
C ALA A 120 2.58 -22.97 -0.94
N ARG A 121 3.47 -22.16 -0.34
CA ARG A 121 3.59 -20.74 -0.70
C ARG A 121 4.95 -20.43 -1.33
N PRO A 122 5.02 -20.36 -2.66
CA PRO A 122 5.93 -19.42 -3.30
C PRO A 122 5.43 -17.99 -3.03
N GLY A 123 5.69 -17.44 -1.83
CA GLY A 123 5.22 -16.11 -1.44
C GLY A 123 5.38 -15.75 0.04
N VAL A 124 5.58 -14.46 0.35
CA VAL A 124 5.84 -13.99 1.74
C VAL A 124 4.61 -13.95 2.67
N ILE A 125 3.38 -13.98 2.12
CA ILE A 125 2.11 -13.81 2.84
C ILE A 125 1.02 -14.81 2.39
N PRO A 126 -0.10 -14.95 3.12
CA PRO A 126 -1.26 -15.71 2.64
C PRO A 126 -1.93 -15.14 1.39
N LEU A 127 -2.40 -16.03 0.51
CA LEU A 127 -3.40 -15.74 -0.53
C LEU A 127 -4.84 -15.76 0.05
N ARG A 128 -5.01 -15.22 1.27
CA ARG A 128 -6.29 -15.11 1.98
C ARG A 128 -6.43 -13.69 2.53
N PRO A 129 -7.63 -13.23 2.91
CA PRO A 129 -7.80 -11.95 3.59
C PRO A 129 -6.90 -11.86 4.84
N LEU A 130 -6.03 -10.85 4.89
CA LEU A 130 -4.90 -10.78 5.83
C LEU A 130 -5.36 -10.44 7.25
N THR A 131 -4.71 -11.04 8.26
CA THR A 131 -4.80 -10.57 9.65
C THR A 131 -3.80 -9.43 9.91
N LEU A 132 -3.90 -8.76 11.07
CA LEU A 132 -2.93 -7.75 11.48
C LEU A 132 -1.50 -8.36 11.54
N SER A 133 -1.36 -9.56 12.11
CA SER A 133 -0.09 -10.27 12.18
C SER A 133 0.46 -10.61 10.79
N ASP A 134 -0.38 -11.07 9.86
CA ASP A 134 0.04 -11.36 8.48
C ASP A 134 0.60 -10.10 7.77
N VAL A 135 0.05 -8.91 8.04
CA VAL A 135 0.52 -7.63 7.47
C VAL A 135 1.87 -7.21 8.05
N PHE A 136 2.01 -7.24 9.37
CA PHE A 136 3.26 -6.84 10.04
C PHE A 136 4.40 -7.83 9.75
N GLU A 137 4.12 -9.13 9.85
CA GLU A 137 5.09 -10.17 9.54
C GLU A 137 5.43 -10.17 8.04
N GLY A 138 4.44 -10.01 7.16
CA GLY A 138 4.65 -9.90 5.72
C GLY A 138 5.56 -8.74 5.33
N ALA A 139 5.43 -7.57 5.98
CA ALA A 139 6.31 -6.43 5.75
C ALA A 139 7.77 -6.76 6.15
N VAL A 140 7.98 -7.34 7.33
CA VAL A 140 9.33 -7.74 7.79
C VAL A 140 9.93 -8.87 6.95
N ARG A 141 9.13 -9.87 6.55
CA ARG A 141 9.54 -10.95 5.64
C ARG A 141 9.92 -10.42 4.26
N THR A 142 9.21 -9.42 3.74
CA THR A 142 9.56 -8.76 2.46
C THR A 142 10.93 -8.09 2.53
N ILE A 143 11.19 -7.33 3.61
CA ILE A 143 12.48 -6.67 3.83
C ILE A 143 13.61 -7.69 3.96
N ARG A 144 13.43 -8.73 4.79
CA ARG A 144 14.44 -9.79 5.01
C ARG A 144 14.67 -10.66 3.77
N GLY A 145 13.64 -10.92 2.97
CA GLY A 145 13.73 -11.73 1.75
C GLY A 145 14.39 -11.03 0.57
N ASN A 146 14.38 -9.69 0.53
CA ASN A 146 15.03 -8.89 -0.49
C ASN A 146 15.57 -7.55 0.07
N PRO A 147 16.62 -7.57 0.91
CA PRO A 147 17.16 -6.36 1.53
C PRO A 147 17.77 -5.40 0.50
N GLY A 148 18.30 -5.90 -0.61
CA GLY A 148 18.86 -5.08 -1.69
C GLY A 148 17.82 -4.15 -2.33
N ALA A 149 16.66 -4.68 -2.72
CA ALA A 149 15.60 -3.87 -3.35
C ALA A 149 14.68 -3.14 -2.35
N THR A 150 14.85 -3.35 -1.05
CA THR A 150 14.09 -2.65 0.01
C THR A 150 14.97 -1.64 0.74
N LEU A 151 15.89 -2.10 1.59
CA LEU A 151 16.84 -1.26 2.33
C LEU A 151 17.87 -0.60 1.41
N GLY A 152 18.45 -1.35 0.46
CA GLY A 152 19.42 -0.80 -0.49
C GLY A 152 18.81 0.27 -1.41
N LEU A 153 17.55 0.06 -1.84
CA LEU A 153 16.79 1.06 -2.57
C LEU A 153 16.47 2.29 -1.71
N ALA A 154 16.01 2.10 -0.47
CA ALA A 154 15.72 3.19 0.45
C ALA A 154 16.97 4.02 0.76
N LEU A 155 18.11 3.37 0.98
CA LEU A 155 19.41 4.02 1.18
C LEU A 155 19.85 4.79 -0.06
N LEU A 156 19.74 4.21 -1.26
CA LEU A 156 20.08 4.89 -2.51
C LEU A 156 19.26 6.16 -2.69
N VAL A 157 17.94 6.09 -2.50
CA VAL A 157 17.07 7.28 -2.55
C VAL A 157 17.46 8.28 -1.46
N ALA A 158 17.65 7.84 -0.22
CA ALA A 158 18.02 8.72 0.88
C ALA A 158 19.34 9.48 0.58
N ILE A 159 20.35 8.79 0.04
CA ILE A 159 21.62 9.39 -0.39
C ILE A 159 21.39 10.42 -1.51
N VAL A 160 20.67 10.03 -2.58
CA VAL A 160 20.44 10.89 -3.77
C VAL A 160 19.70 12.19 -3.42
N PHE A 161 18.73 12.15 -2.51
CA PHE A 161 17.91 13.32 -2.15
C PHE A 161 18.41 14.10 -0.92
N THR A 162 19.30 13.54 -0.09
CA THR A 162 19.86 14.23 1.09
C THR A 162 21.24 14.84 0.83
N LEU A 163 22.12 14.19 0.04
CA LEU A 163 23.48 14.69 -0.19
C LEU A 163 23.56 16.09 -0.83
N PRO A 164 22.71 16.48 -1.81
CA PRO A 164 22.78 17.81 -2.41
C PRO A 164 22.51 18.93 -1.38
N GLY A 165 21.51 18.74 -0.52
CA GLY A 165 21.18 19.67 0.55
C GLY A 165 22.27 19.77 1.60
N LEU A 166 22.86 18.63 1.97
CA LEU A 166 24.02 18.55 2.88
C LEU A 166 25.23 19.29 2.31
N ALA A 167 25.56 19.09 1.04
CA ALA A 167 26.68 19.75 0.37
C ALA A 167 26.47 21.28 0.32
N LEU A 168 25.24 21.74 0.05
CA LEU A 168 24.92 23.17 0.05
C LEU A 168 24.98 23.77 1.46
N THR A 169 24.49 23.07 2.50
CA THR A 169 24.64 23.49 3.91
C THR A 169 26.11 23.63 4.30
N LEU A 170 26.96 22.67 3.91
CA LEU A 170 28.40 22.71 4.18
C LEU A 170 29.07 23.89 3.46
N GLY A 171 28.74 24.13 2.19
CA GLY A 171 29.28 25.25 1.41
C GLY A 171 28.87 26.61 1.97
N LEU A 172 27.59 26.81 2.29
CA LEU A 172 27.09 28.04 2.91
C LEU A 172 27.69 28.28 4.31
N GLY A 173 28.01 27.21 5.04
CA GLY A 173 28.70 27.28 6.33
C GLY A 173 30.17 27.76 6.27
N GLN A 174 30.78 27.84 5.07
CA GLN A 174 32.11 28.44 4.87
C GLN A 174 32.05 29.92 4.45
N VAL A 175 30.85 30.49 4.22
CA VAL A 175 30.69 31.90 3.84
C VAL A 175 30.76 32.78 5.08
N ASP A 176 31.63 33.79 5.04
CA ASP A 176 31.87 34.71 6.15
C ASP A 176 30.58 35.40 6.65
N PRO A 177 30.47 35.73 7.95
CA PRO A 177 29.26 36.35 8.50
C PRO A 177 28.90 37.75 8.00
N GLY A 178 29.75 38.40 7.19
CA GLY A 178 29.56 39.80 6.79
C GLY A 178 28.31 40.11 5.94
N GLU A 179 27.58 39.10 5.48
CA GLU A 179 26.35 39.22 4.67
C GLU A 179 25.17 38.47 5.31
N ASP A 180 24.85 38.79 6.57
CA ASP A 180 23.90 38.07 7.43
C ASP A 180 22.58 37.69 6.73
N GLY A 181 21.87 38.67 6.13
CA GLY A 181 20.53 38.45 5.59
C GLY A 181 20.44 37.55 4.36
N LEU A 182 21.43 37.60 3.44
CA LEU A 182 21.42 36.76 2.23
C LEU A 182 21.80 35.31 2.56
N ARG A 183 22.78 35.11 3.45
CA ARG A 183 23.21 33.78 3.88
C ARG A 183 22.10 33.07 4.66
N GLU A 184 21.41 33.77 5.57
CA GLU A 184 20.26 33.21 6.29
C GLU A 184 19.11 32.83 5.35
N LEU A 185 18.76 33.71 4.40
CA LEU A 185 17.74 33.41 3.39
C LEU A 185 18.11 32.17 2.57
N LEU A 186 19.37 32.04 2.12
CA LEU A 186 19.85 30.88 1.38
C LEU A 186 19.83 29.59 2.22
N LEU A 187 20.14 29.66 3.51
CA LEU A 187 20.03 28.52 4.43
C LEU A 187 18.57 28.08 4.61
N VAL A 188 17.63 29.01 4.79
CA VAL A 188 16.19 28.70 4.88
C VAL A 188 15.69 28.09 3.56
N LEU A 189 16.05 28.68 2.41
CA LEU A 189 15.67 28.16 1.10
C LEU A 189 16.27 26.76 0.85
N ASN A 190 17.52 26.51 1.25
CA ASN A 190 18.14 25.19 1.16
C ASN A 190 17.43 24.16 2.05
N GLN A 191 17.14 24.50 3.31
CA GLN A 191 16.43 23.59 4.23
C GLN A 191 15.05 23.22 3.68
N GLN A 192 14.27 24.21 3.23
CA GLN A 192 12.95 23.96 2.64
C GLN A 192 13.05 23.17 1.33
N GLY A 193 13.94 23.58 0.41
CA GLY A 193 14.17 22.86 -0.86
C GLY A 193 14.61 21.42 -0.65
N SER A 194 15.50 21.18 0.32
CA SER A 194 15.94 19.83 0.72
C SER A 194 14.81 19.00 1.32
N SER A 195 13.90 19.58 2.09
CA SER A 195 12.70 18.89 2.59
C SER A 195 11.74 18.52 1.45
N TRP A 196 11.53 19.41 0.47
CA TRP A 196 10.74 19.11 -0.73
C TRP A 196 11.37 18.00 -1.59
N LEU A 197 12.69 18.04 -1.79
CA LEU A 197 13.43 17.00 -2.50
C LEU A 197 13.35 15.64 -1.80
N GLN A 198 13.55 15.59 -0.48
CA GLN A 198 13.38 14.36 0.30
C GLN A 198 11.95 13.80 0.21
N ASN A 199 10.93 14.66 0.21
CA ASN A 199 9.54 14.23 0.00
C ASN A 199 9.36 13.59 -1.39
N LEU A 200 9.84 14.22 -2.46
CA LEU A 200 9.83 13.66 -3.82
C LEU A 200 10.56 12.30 -3.91
N GLY A 201 11.70 12.16 -3.24
CA GLY A 201 12.40 10.89 -3.08
C GLY A 201 11.54 9.83 -2.38
N GLY A 202 10.95 10.19 -1.24
CA GLY A 202 10.05 9.33 -0.46
C GLY A 202 8.83 8.84 -1.24
N ILE A 203 8.26 9.68 -2.11
CA ILE A 203 7.14 9.32 -2.99
C ILE A 203 7.55 8.29 -4.04
N ALA A 204 8.68 8.53 -4.73
CA ALA A 204 9.21 7.58 -5.71
C ALA A 204 9.60 6.25 -5.05
N LEU A 205 10.22 6.31 -3.86
CA LEU A 205 10.59 5.17 -3.04
C LEU A 205 9.35 4.37 -2.60
N SER A 206 8.31 5.04 -2.10
CA SER A 206 7.04 4.40 -1.72
C SER A 206 6.43 3.63 -2.91
N GLY A 207 6.35 4.27 -4.08
CA GLY A 207 5.87 3.62 -5.30
C GLY A 207 6.69 2.40 -5.74
N MET A 208 8.03 2.49 -5.66
CA MET A 208 8.91 1.36 -5.97
C MET A 208 8.80 0.23 -4.94
N LEU A 209 8.77 0.55 -3.64
CA LEU A 209 8.59 -0.43 -2.57
C LEU A 209 7.25 -1.16 -2.70
N THR A 210 6.18 -0.48 -3.10
CA THR A 210 4.90 -1.13 -3.40
C THR A 210 5.01 -2.18 -4.51
N VAL A 211 5.78 -1.89 -5.56
CA VAL A 211 6.05 -2.84 -6.65
C VAL A 211 6.92 -4.01 -6.17
N VAL A 212 7.91 -3.76 -5.31
CA VAL A 212 8.76 -4.81 -4.69
C VAL A 212 7.93 -5.73 -3.80
N VAL A 213 7.02 -5.19 -2.98
CA VAL A 213 6.10 -5.97 -2.14
C VAL A 213 5.18 -6.83 -3.02
N ALA A 214 4.61 -6.27 -4.08
CA ALA A 214 3.71 -7.00 -4.97
C ALA A 214 4.36 -8.23 -5.64
N ASP A 215 5.63 -8.17 -6.02
CA ASP A 215 6.35 -9.34 -6.55
C ASP A 215 6.84 -10.30 -5.45
N ALA A 216 7.18 -9.80 -4.25
CA ALA A 216 7.55 -10.65 -3.12
C ALA A 216 6.37 -11.51 -2.62
N VAL A 217 5.14 -10.98 -2.71
CA VAL A 217 3.90 -11.73 -2.50
C VAL A 217 3.82 -12.94 -3.43
N LEU A 218 4.24 -12.77 -4.69
CA LEU A 218 4.27 -13.81 -5.73
C LEU A 218 5.55 -14.67 -5.67
N GLY A 219 6.32 -14.61 -4.57
CA GLY A 219 7.55 -15.37 -4.36
C GLY A 219 8.75 -14.91 -5.20
N ARG A 220 8.61 -13.83 -6.00
CA ARG A 220 9.66 -13.35 -6.92
C ARG A 220 10.58 -12.36 -6.23
N ARG A 221 11.89 -12.48 -6.51
CA ARG A 221 12.88 -11.44 -6.18
C ARG A 221 12.94 -10.41 -7.31
N MET A 222 13.14 -9.15 -6.94
CA MET A 222 13.21 -8.02 -7.86
C MET A 222 14.52 -7.25 -7.64
N SER A 223 15.14 -6.76 -8.70
CA SER A 223 16.29 -5.85 -8.62
C SER A 223 15.85 -4.37 -8.60
N ILE A 224 16.72 -3.49 -8.10
CA ILE A 224 16.50 -2.03 -8.11
C ILE A 224 16.16 -1.51 -9.52
N GLY A 225 16.88 -1.98 -10.56
CA GLY A 225 16.63 -1.59 -11.95
C GLY A 225 15.26 -2.03 -12.48
N GLN A 226 14.75 -3.18 -12.03
CA GLN A 226 13.40 -3.66 -12.37
C GLN A 226 12.30 -2.88 -11.64
N ALA A 227 12.54 -2.46 -10.39
CA ALA A 227 11.62 -1.57 -9.68
C ALA A 227 11.55 -0.19 -10.37
N TRP A 228 12.71 0.38 -10.70
CA TRP A 228 12.80 1.67 -11.40
C TRP A 228 12.14 1.63 -12.79
N SER A 229 12.36 0.58 -13.59
CA SER A 229 11.79 0.49 -14.94
C SER A 229 10.26 0.47 -14.96
N ARG A 230 9.63 -0.05 -13.89
CA ARG A 230 8.17 -0.06 -13.70
C ARG A 230 7.62 1.28 -13.21
N VAL A 231 8.37 2.02 -12.38
CA VAL A 231 7.92 3.31 -11.80
C VAL A 231 8.25 4.53 -12.66
N LYS A 232 9.37 4.53 -13.40
CA LYS A 232 9.87 5.72 -14.13
C LYS A 232 8.83 6.36 -15.05
N GLY A 233 8.02 5.57 -15.75
CA GLY A 233 6.96 6.04 -16.65
C GLY A 233 5.72 6.60 -15.95
N ARG A 234 5.70 6.62 -14.60
CA ARG A 234 4.58 7.08 -13.77
C ARG A 234 4.99 8.14 -12.74
N LEU A 235 6.23 8.62 -12.76
CA LEU A 235 6.71 9.68 -11.86
C LEU A 235 5.86 10.96 -11.95
N LEU A 236 5.50 11.42 -13.16
CA LEU A 236 4.62 12.58 -13.32
C LEU A 236 3.22 12.37 -12.72
N ALA A 237 2.69 11.15 -12.81
CA ALA A 237 1.40 10.82 -12.20
C ALA A 237 1.50 10.74 -10.67
N LEU A 238 2.60 10.21 -10.12
CA LEU A 238 2.88 10.21 -8.68
C LEU A 238 3.06 11.64 -8.12
N ILE A 239 3.76 12.50 -8.85
CA ILE A 239 3.88 13.94 -8.54
C ILE A 239 2.49 14.59 -8.56
N GLY A 240 1.68 14.31 -9.59
CA GLY A 240 0.29 14.79 -9.67
C GLY A 240 -0.59 14.33 -8.50
N VAL A 241 -0.47 13.08 -8.06
CA VAL A 241 -1.17 12.59 -6.85
C VAL A 241 -0.70 13.34 -5.62
N ASN A 242 0.60 13.60 -5.47
CA ASN A 242 1.11 14.32 -4.32
C ASN A 242 0.72 15.78 -4.30
N ILE A 243 0.77 16.48 -5.44
CA ILE A 243 0.25 17.85 -5.55
C ILE A 243 -1.23 17.89 -5.12
N LEU A 244 -2.05 16.94 -5.57
CA LEU A 244 -3.44 16.86 -5.14
C LEU A 244 -3.60 16.55 -3.65
N GLN A 245 -2.81 15.65 -3.07
CA GLN A 245 -2.82 15.37 -1.62
C GLN A 245 -2.36 16.59 -0.80
N ILE A 246 -1.33 17.29 -1.24
CA ILE A 246 -0.85 18.55 -0.65
C ILE A 246 -1.99 19.59 -0.70
N LEU A 247 -2.63 19.81 -1.85
CA LEU A 247 -3.75 20.76 -1.96
C LEU A 247 -4.91 20.37 -1.03
N ILE A 248 -5.27 19.09 -0.95
CA ILE A 248 -6.34 18.58 -0.08
C ILE A 248 -6.05 18.82 1.42
N VAL A 249 -4.78 18.81 1.84
CA VAL A 249 -4.37 19.06 3.24
C VAL A 249 -4.15 20.55 3.52
N PHE A 250 -3.42 21.24 2.65
CA PHE A 250 -2.96 22.61 2.88
C PHE A 250 -4.02 23.66 2.55
N VAL A 251 -4.92 23.45 1.57
CA VAL A 251 -5.97 24.45 1.27
C VAL A 251 -6.90 24.66 2.47
N PRO A 252 -7.46 23.61 3.13
CA PRO A 252 -8.25 23.80 4.35
C PRO A 252 -7.45 24.46 5.48
N LEU A 253 -6.17 24.10 5.66
CA LEU A 253 -5.33 24.68 6.69
C LEU A 253 -5.06 26.18 6.46
N ILE A 254 -4.75 26.57 5.22
CA ILE A 254 -4.55 27.98 4.83
C ILE A 254 -5.86 28.77 5.03
N LEU A 255 -7.01 28.21 4.68
CA LEU A 255 -8.31 28.84 4.91
C LEU A 255 -8.61 29.03 6.41
N VAL A 256 -8.30 28.03 7.24
CA VAL A 256 -8.43 28.14 8.71
C VAL A 256 -7.50 29.23 9.28
N ILE A 257 -6.24 29.28 8.84
CA ILE A 257 -5.28 30.30 9.27
C ILE A 257 -5.70 31.70 8.82
N ALA A 258 -6.13 31.85 7.55
CA ALA A 258 -6.61 33.12 7.02
C ALA A 258 -7.87 33.62 7.75
N LEU A 259 -8.80 32.71 8.09
CA LEU A 259 -9.98 33.03 8.88
C LEU A 259 -9.62 33.45 10.31
N ALA A 260 -8.69 32.74 10.96
CA ALA A 260 -8.20 33.08 12.30
C ALA A 260 -7.54 34.48 12.33
N ILE A 261 -6.71 34.78 11.33
CA ILE A 261 -6.10 36.11 11.16
C ILE A 261 -7.17 37.19 10.92
N GLY A 262 -8.15 36.91 10.04
CA GLY A 262 -9.26 37.83 9.76
C GLY A 262 -10.10 38.15 11.00
N ILE A 263 -10.41 37.15 11.82
CA ILE A 263 -11.08 37.32 13.12
C ILE A 263 -10.19 38.11 14.09
N GLY A 264 -8.87 37.87 14.08
CA GLY A 264 -7.88 38.61 14.86
C GLY A 264 -7.90 40.11 14.59
N TYR A 265 -8.02 40.52 13.31
CA TYR A 265 -8.16 41.92 12.92
C TYR A 265 -9.57 42.49 13.11
N GLY A 266 -10.62 41.67 12.97
CA GLY A 266 -12.01 42.13 13.05
C GLY A 266 -12.60 42.21 14.46
N ALA A 267 -12.02 41.52 15.44
CA ALA A 267 -12.48 41.50 16.83
C ALA A 267 -11.33 41.81 17.80
N SER A 268 -10.44 40.84 18.06
CA SER A 268 -9.17 41.06 18.77
C SER A 268 -8.19 39.90 18.48
N PRO A 269 -6.87 40.12 18.62
CA PRO A 269 -5.87 39.08 18.37
C PRO A 269 -6.08 37.80 19.18
N GLU A 270 -6.50 37.93 20.45
CA GLU A 270 -6.76 36.82 21.36
C GLU A 270 -7.91 35.94 20.86
N VAL A 271 -9.00 36.57 20.38
CA VAL A 271 -10.14 35.85 19.80
C VAL A 271 -9.73 35.13 18.52
N GLY A 272 -8.93 35.78 17.66
CA GLY A 272 -8.37 35.17 16.46
C GLY A 272 -7.53 33.91 16.76
N VAL A 273 -6.65 33.97 17.77
CA VAL A 273 -5.83 32.83 18.21
C VAL A 273 -6.70 31.70 18.78
N ILE A 274 -7.66 32.01 19.67
CA ILE A 274 -8.54 31.00 20.28
C ILE A 274 -9.38 30.29 19.22
N VAL A 275 -10.02 31.04 18.32
CA VAL A 275 -10.84 30.46 17.24
C VAL A 275 -9.98 29.67 16.26
N GLY A 276 -8.80 30.18 15.88
CA GLY A 276 -7.86 29.48 15.02
C GLY A 276 -7.41 28.14 15.60
N PHE A 277 -7.08 28.11 16.89
CA PHE A 277 -6.72 26.88 17.60
C PHE A 277 -7.86 25.86 17.60
N LEU A 278 -9.09 26.28 17.91
CA LEU A 278 -10.28 25.41 17.89
C LEU A 278 -10.59 24.87 16.49
N LEU A 279 -10.45 25.70 15.44
CA LEU A 279 -10.63 25.27 14.06
C LEU A 279 -9.55 24.29 13.60
N VAL A 280 -8.29 24.47 14.01
CA VAL A 280 -7.21 23.49 13.75
C VAL A 280 -7.51 22.17 14.46
N LEU A 281 -7.95 22.19 15.72
CA LEU A 281 -8.37 20.97 16.42
C LEU A 281 -9.54 20.25 15.72
N ALA A 282 -10.53 21.01 15.23
CA ALA A 282 -11.65 20.46 14.46
C ALA A 282 -11.23 19.91 13.08
N LEU A 283 -10.14 20.43 12.49
CA LEU A 283 -9.59 19.97 11.21
C LEU A 283 -8.83 18.63 11.34
N ILE A 284 -8.20 18.35 12.49
CA ILE A 284 -7.47 17.08 12.74
C ILE A 284 -8.25 15.81 12.36
N PRO A 285 -9.48 15.56 12.87
CA PRO A 285 -10.23 14.34 12.50
C PRO A 285 -10.57 14.26 11.00
N VAL A 286 -10.77 15.41 10.34
CA VAL A 286 -11.00 15.48 8.89
C VAL A 286 -9.72 15.09 8.13
N LEU A 287 -8.56 15.58 8.55
CA LEU A 287 -7.26 15.21 7.96
C LEU A 287 -6.94 13.71 8.18
N VAL A 288 -7.22 13.16 9.36
CA VAL A 288 -7.07 11.73 9.65
C VAL A 288 -8.00 10.88 8.77
N PHE A 289 -9.25 11.32 8.59
CA PHE A 289 -10.20 10.67 7.68
C PHE A 289 -9.67 10.67 6.23
N LEU A 290 -9.25 11.83 5.73
CA LEU A 290 -8.71 12.00 4.38
C LEU A 290 -7.42 11.19 4.17
N TYR A 291 -6.49 11.19 5.13
CA TYR A 291 -5.26 10.41 5.07
C TYR A 291 -5.56 8.93 4.78
N VAL A 292 -6.47 8.32 5.55
CA VAL A 292 -6.87 6.92 5.36
C VAL A 292 -7.57 6.73 4.00
N LYS A 293 -8.41 7.68 3.56
CA LYS A 293 -9.10 7.59 2.26
C LYS A 293 -8.14 7.64 1.06
N LEU A 294 -7.05 8.39 1.18
CA LEU A 294 -6.09 8.63 0.10
C LEU A 294 -4.83 7.73 0.19
N LEU A 295 -4.71 6.92 1.24
CA LEU A 295 -3.57 6.06 1.57
C LEU A 295 -3.08 5.18 0.40
N PHE A 296 -3.97 4.69 -0.44
CA PHE A 296 -3.63 3.77 -1.53
C PHE A 296 -3.43 4.46 -2.89
N ALA A 297 -3.55 5.80 -2.98
CA ALA A 297 -3.49 6.50 -4.27
C ALA A 297 -2.15 6.30 -5.00
N SER A 298 -1.03 6.29 -4.28
CA SER A 298 0.30 6.00 -4.85
C SER A 298 0.41 4.56 -5.38
N ALA A 299 -0.11 3.59 -4.62
CA ALA A 299 -0.14 2.18 -5.01
C ALA A 299 -0.99 1.97 -6.29
N VAL A 300 -2.18 2.57 -6.34
CA VAL A 300 -3.06 2.54 -7.52
C VAL A 300 -2.40 3.20 -8.74
N THR A 301 -1.74 4.34 -8.57
CA THR A 301 -1.07 5.06 -9.68
C THR A 301 0.01 4.22 -10.34
N VAL A 302 0.75 3.44 -9.55
CA VAL A 302 1.86 2.61 -10.04
C VAL A 302 1.38 1.25 -10.52
N LEU A 303 0.55 0.55 -9.74
CA LEU A 303 0.14 -0.83 -10.00
C LEU A 303 -1.06 -0.93 -10.95
N GLU A 304 -2.09 -0.09 -10.78
CA GLU A 304 -3.24 -0.02 -11.71
C GLU A 304 -3.00 0.94 -12.89
N ARG A 305 -1.83 1.62 -12.93
CA ARG A 305 -1.45 2.57 -14.00
C ARG A 305 -2.48 3.70 -14.22
N GLN A 306 -3.16 4.11 -13.16
CA GLN A 306 -4.18 5.16 -13.21
C GLN A 306 -3.58 6.57 -13.25
N GLY A 307 -4.37 7.54 -13.75
CA GLY A 307 -4.07 8.97 -13.63
C GLY A 307 -4.42 9.51 -12.22
N PRO A 308 -3.91 10.71 -11.83
CA PRO A 308 -3.96 11.16 -10.44
C PRO A 308 -5.35 11.21 -9.79
N ILE A 309 -6.31 11.83 -10.48
CA ILE A 309 -7.69 11.98 -9.98
C ILE A 309 -8.37 10.60 -9.88
N THR A 310 -8.17 9.74 -10.87
CA THR A 310 -8.71 8.37 -10.88
C THR A 310 -8.12 7.53 -9.75
N ALA A 311 -6.82 7.69 -9.46
CA ALA A 311 -6.15 7.00 -8.37
C ALA A 311 -6.69 7.40 -6.98
N LEU A 312 -6.97 8.69 -6.77
CA LEU A 312 -7.62 9.16 -5.53
C LEU A 312 -9.04 8.61 -5.38
N LYS A 313 -9.86 8.65 -6.46
CA LYS A 313 -11.21 8.07 -6.47
C LYS A 313 -11.20 6.56 -6.19
N ARG A 314 -10.26 5.82 -6.77
CA ARG A 314 -10.07 4.38 -6.54
C ARG A 314 -9.64 4.08 -5.10
N SER A 315 -8.68 4.83 -4.56
CA SER A 315 -8.28 4.75 -3.15
C SER A 315 -9.47 4.95 -2.21
N TRP A 316 -10.34 5.92 -2.50
CA TRP A 316 -11.56 6.17 -1.73
C TRP A 316 -12.54 4.99 -1.76
N ALA A 317 -12.70 4.34 -2.91
CA ALA A 317 -13.55 3.14 -3.06
C ALA A 317 -12.97 1.92 -2.31
N LEU A 318 -11.66 1.69 -2.42
CA LEU A 318 -10.97 0.62 -1.68
C LEU A 318 -11.09 0.81 -0.16
N THR A 319 -11.00 2.05 0.33
CA THR A 319 -11.04 2.39 1.76
C THR A 319 -12.46 2.63 2.33
N ARG A 320 -13.53 2.47 1.53
CA ARG A 320 -14.90 2.84 1.92
C ARG A 320 -15.37 2.13 3.20
N ASP A 321 -15.32 0.80 3.21
CA ASP A 321 -16.06 -0.04 4.17
C ASP A 321 -15.16 -0.65 5.26
N GLN A 322 -13.84 -0.40 5.20
CA GLN A 322 -12.85 -0.91 6.15
C GLN A 322 -12.00 0.19 6.80
N TRP A 323 -12.51 1.42 6.82
CA TRP A 323 -11.79 2.60 7.30
C TRP A 323 -11.16 2.39 8.68
N TRP A 324 -11.90 1.87 9.67
CA TRP A 324 -11.39 1.61 11.03
C TRP A 324 -10.25 0.59 11.08
N ARG A 325 -10.31 -0.47 10.27
CA ARG A 325 -9.26 -1.50 10.23
C ARG A 325 -7.99 -0.98 9.55
N ILE A 326 -8.14 -0.23 8.46
CA ILE A 326 -7.01 0.41 7.77
C ILE A 326 -6.38 1.45 8.70
N PHE A 327 -7.19 2.34 9.29
CA PHE A 327 -6.75 3.33 10.28
C PHE A 327 -5.99 2.69 11.44
N GLY A 328 -6.56 1.67 12.11
CA GLY A 328 -5.93 1.03 13.26
C GLY A 328 -4.59 0.34 12.93
N ILE A 329 -4.50 -0.35 11.79
CA ILE A 329 -3.26 -1.02 11.34
C ILE A 329 -2.19 0.03 10.95
N SER A 330 -2.58 1.07 10.19
CA SER A 330 -1.68 2.16 9.81
C SER A 330 -1.24 3.02 11.02
N LEU A 331 -2.12 3.24 11.99
CA LEU A 331 -1.80 3.92 13.25
C LEU A 331 -0.79 3.12 14.06
N LEU A 332 -1.01 1.81 14.24
CA LEU A 332 -0.08 0.93 14.96
C LEU A 332 1.30 0.90 14.28
N ALA A 333 1.34 0.83 12.95
CA ALA A 333 2.61 0.86 12.20
C ALA A 333 3.32 2.22 12.34
N THR A 334 2.56 3.33 12.31
CA THR A 334 3.09 4.68 12.53
C THR A 334 3.62 4.86 13.95
N VAL A 335 2.90 4.38 14.98
CA VAL A 335 3.35 4.43 16.39
C VAL A 335 4.62 3.60 16.60
N LEU A 336 4.69 2.40 16.03
CA LEU A 336 5.89 1.56 16.10
C LEU A 336 7.11 2.26 15.46
N VAL A 337 6.92 2.87 14.29
CA VAL A 337 7.95 3.65 13.60
C VAL A 337 8.33 4.92 14.36
N LEU A 338 7.37 5.61 14.96
CA LEU A 338 7.61 6.78 15.81
C LEU A 338 8.47 6.40 17.03
N ILE A 339 8.15 5.31 17.73
CA ILE A 339 8.94 4.82 18.88
C ILE A 339 10.37 4.51 18.45
N ILE A 340 10.55 3.76 17.36
CA ILE A 340 11.89 3.45 16.82
C ILE A 340 12.64 4.74 16.46
N SER A 341 11.97 5.70 15.81
CA SER A 341 12.59 6.95 15.37
C SER A 341 13.00 7.83 16.57
N VAL A 342 12.15 7.97 17.58
CA VAL A 342 12.43 8.73 18.81
C VAL A 342 13.55 8.08 19.61
N MET A 343 13.59 6.74 19.72
CA MET A 343 14.68 6.02 20.39
C MET A 343 16.02 6.21 19.67
N LEU A 344 16.05 6.08 18.34
CA LEU A 344 17.28 6.25 17.55
C LEU A 344 17.76 7.72 17.54
N LEU A 345 16.85 8.69 17.37
CA LEU A 345 17.18 10.11 17.46
C LEU A 345 17.63 10.51 18.86
N GLY A 346 16.96 10.04 19.92
CA GLY A 346 17.31 10.34 21.30
C GLY A 346 18.68 9.79 21.67
N PHE A 347 18.96 8.52 21.34
CA PHE A 347 20.25 7.90 21.57
C PHE A 347 21.37 8.64 20.81
N ALA A 348 21.21 8.86 19.50
CA ALA A 348 22.21 9.58 18.72
C ALA A 348 22.39 11.04 19.16
N GLY A 349 21.31 11.71 19.55
CA GLY A 349 21.30 13.09 20.05
C GLY A 349 22.16 13.28 21.29
N ILE A 350 22.26 12.29 22.17
CA ILE A 350 23.18 12.32 23.33
C ILE A 350 24.65 12.39 22.85
N PHE A 351 25.05 11.54 21.91
CA PHE A 351 26.43 11.55 21.39
C PHE A 351 26.72 12.81 20.56
N ILE A 352 25.77 13.26 19.76
CA ILE A 352 25.89 14.49 18.97
C ILE A 352 26.01 15.72 19.89
N GLY A 353 25.17 15.81 20.91
CA GLY A 353 25.22 16.89 21.90
C GLY A 353 26.50 16.89 22.73
N LEU A 354 26.97 15.72 23.17
CA LEU A 354 28.24 15.58 23.88
C LEU A 354 29.43 15.98 22.99
N ALA A 355 29.47 15.51 21.74
CA ALA A 355 30.51 15.87 20.79
C ALA A 355 30.54 17.38 20.52
N ALA A 356 29.36 17.99 20.30
CA ALA A 356 29.22 19.43 20.10
C ALA A 356 29.69 20.23 21.34
N PHE A 357 29.32 19.80 22.53
CA PHE A 357 29.76 20.40 23.79
C PHE A 357 31.29 20.33 23.97
N THR A 358 31.93 19.21 23.60
CA THR A 358 33.40 19.07 23.68
C THR A 358 34.16 19.83 22.60
N ALA A 359 33.57 20.05 21.42
CA ALA A 359 34.26 20.68 20.29
C ALA A 359 34.24 22.22 20.35
N GLY A 360 33.11 22.81 20.77
CA GLY A 360 32.92 24.26 20.82
C GLY A 360 32.85 24.97 19.46
N GLY A 361 32.40 26.24 19.49
CA GLY A 361 32.39 27.14 18.33
C GLY A 361 31.56 26.67 17.12
N THR A 362 31.81 27.27 15.96
CA THR A 362 31.09 26.98 14.70
C THR A 362 31.30 25.55 14.21
N THR A 363 32.46 24.95 14.49
CA THR A 363 32.77 23.56 14.12
C THR A 363 31.81 22.58 14.80
N ALA A 364 31.42 22.85 16.06
CA ALA A 364 30.42 22.06 16.77
C ALA A 364 29.04 22.12 16.11
N SER A 365 28.58 23.30 15.68
CA SER A 365 27.23 23.48 15.10
C SER A 365 27.08 22.84 13.71
N VAL A 366 28.10 22.95 12.86
CA VAL A 366 28.13 22.28 11.55
C VAL A 366 28.24 20.76 11.75
N GLY A 367 29.16 20.29 12.59
CA GLY A 367 29.33 18.86 12.88
C GLY A 367 28.06 18.20 13.43
N SER A 368 27.36 18.86 14.36
CA SER A 368 26.08 18.36 14.89
C SER A 368 24.96 18.33 13.86
N THR A 369 24.92 19.30 12.95
CA THR A 369 23.92 19.35 11.85
C THR A 369 24.15 18.20 10.87
N VAL A 370 25.39 17.99 10.44
CA VAL A 370 25.79 16.88 9.56
C VAL A 370 25.43 15.53 10.21
N ALA A 371 25.80 15.33 11.47
CA ALA A 371 25.51 14.08 12.19
C ALA A 371 24.00 13.85 12.33
N SER A 372 23.21 14.89 12.62
CA SER A 372 21.75 14.79 12.74
C SER A 372 21.07 14.42 11.42
N LEU A 373 21.57 14.96 10.29
CA LEU A 373 21.10 14.60 8.95
C LEU A 373 21.44 13.14 8.61
N LEU A 374 22.66 12.68 8.90
CA LEU A 374 23.07 11.29 8.67
C LEU A 374 22.25 10.29 9.50
N VAL A 375 21.99 10.60 10.78
CA VAL A 375 21.11 9.79 11.64
C VAL A 375 19.69 9.74 11.08
N SER A 376 19.14 10.89 10.67
CA SER A 376 17.81 10.97 10.04
C SER A 376 17.73 10.14 8.76
N MET A 377 18.79 10.16 7.94
CA MET A 377 18.91 9.36 6.71
C MET A 377 18.90 7.85 7.00
N VAL A 378 19.61 7.41 8.05
CA VAL A 378 19.61 6.00 8.50
C VAL A 378 18.22 5.59 9.01
N ILE A 379 17.57 6.42 9.82
CA ILE A 379 16.22 6.15 10.34
C ILE A 379 15.20 6.06 9.20
N MET A 380 15.23 6.98 8.24
CA MET A 380 14.37 6.93 7.05
C MET A 380 14.60 5.66 6.23
N THR A 381 15.86 5.25 6.07
CA THR A 381 16.25 4.02 5.35
C THR A 381 15.67 2.76 5.99
N LEU A 382 15.65 2.69 7.33
CA LEU A 382 15.13 1.53 8.07
C LEU A 382 13.60 1.51 8.15
N THR A 383 12.97 2.68 8.30
CA THR A 383 11.52 2.79 8.60
C THR A 383 10.64 2.85 7.35
N THR A 384 11.11 3.45 6.25
CA THR A 384 10.30 3.61 5.02
C THR A 384 9.92 2.28 4.36
N PRO A 385 10.82 1.28 4.24
CA PRO A 385 10.45 -0.05 3.73
C PRO A 385 9.36 -0.73 4.55
N PHE A 386 9.32 -0.51 5.86
CA PHE A 386 8.32 -1.10 6.74
C PHE A 386 6.94 -0.45 6.54
N THR A 387 6.84 0.89 6.55
CA THR A 387 5.56 1.59 6.32
C THR A 387 5.02 1.36 4.91
N ALA A 388 5.87 1.36 3.90
CA ALA A 388 5.49 1.01 2.53
C ALA A 388 5.04 -0.46 2.43
N GLY A 389 5.72 -1.38 3.11
CA GLY A 389 5.34 -2.79 3.21
C GLY A 389 3.94 -2.98 3.79
N VAL A 390 3.68 -2.41 4.97
CA VAL A 390 2.35 -2.43 5.62
C VAL A 390 1.28 -1.84 4.71
N THR A 391 1.53 -0.68 4.11
CA THR A 391 0.56 0.01 3.23
C THR A 391 0.25 -0.80 1.96
N SER A 392 1.26 -1.45 1.38
CA SER A 392 1.13 -2.25 0.16
C SER A 392 0.38 -3.57 0.42
N LEU A 393 0.61 -4.19 1.59
CA LEU A 393 -0.12 -5.37 2.02
C LEU A 393 -1.59 -5.04 2.39
N LEU A 394 -1.84 -3.89 3.02
CA LEU A 394 -3.21 -3.39 3.22
C LEU A 394 -3.95 -3.13 1.91
N TYR A 395 -3.28 -2.51 0.93
CA TYR A 395 -3.82 -2.31 -0.41
C TYR A 395 -4.19 -3.65 -1.08
N LEU A 396 -3.26 -4.62 -1.06
CA LEU A 396 -3.51 -5.95 -1.62
C LEU A 396 -4.65 -6.69 -0.91
N ASP A 397 -4.73 -6.61 0.42
CA ASP A 397 -5.82 -7.17 1.21
C ASP A 397 -7.18 -6.56 0.84
N GLN A 398 -7.26 -5.25 0.57
CA GLN A 398 -8.50 -4.65 0.07
C GLN A 398 -8.86 -5.15 -1.34
N ARG A 399 -7.88 -5.35 -2.22
CA ARG A 399 -8.14 -5.95 -3.55
C ARG A 399 -8.59 -7.41 -3.46
N ILE A 400 -7.95 -8.23 -2.62
CA ILE A 400 -8.40 -9.61 -2.35
C ILE A 400 -9.85 -9.62 -1.86
N ARG A 401 -10.18 -8.79 -0.86
CA ARG A 401 -11.52 -8.74 -0.25
C ARG A 401 -12.63 -8.18 -1.14
N LYS A 402 -12.30 -7.28 -2.07
CA LYS A 402 -13.31 -6.56 -2.88
C LYS A 402 -13.37 -6.98 -4.35
N GLU A 403 -12.34 -7.67 -4.85
CA GLU A 403 -12.18 -8.00 -6.27
C GLU A 403 -12.02 -9.51 -6.51
N ALA A 404 -12.16 -10.35 -5.47
CA ALA A 404 -12.03 -11.82 -5.55
C ALA A 404 -10.73 -12.30 -6.24
N LEU A 405 -9.63 -11.58 -6.00
CA LEU A 405 -8.31 -11.88 -6.57
C LEU A 405 -7.80 -13.28 -6.18
N ASP A 406 -8.28 -13.81 -5.05
CA ASP A 406 -8.03 -15.16 -4.57
C ASP A 406 -8.51 -16.25 -5.54
N VAL A 407 -9.67 -16.07 -6.19
CA VAL A 407 -10.17 -17.00 -7.22
C VAL A 407 -9.21 -17.06 -8.41
N THR A 408 -8.74 -15.89 -8.89
CA THR A 408 -7.79 -15.81 -10.01
C THR A 408 -6.39 -16.30 -9.66
N LEU A 409 -5.92 -16.07 -8.43
CA LEU A 409 -4.60 -16.53 -7.97
C LEU A 409 -4.59 -18.04 -7.69
N MET A 410 -5.69 -18.61 -7.19
CA MET A 410 -5.84 -20.07 -7.07
C MET A 410 -5.94 -20.75 -8.44
N ALA A 411 -6.53 -20.10 -9.45
CA ALA A 411 -6.52 -20.61 -10.82
C ALA A 411 -5.10 -20.59 -11.43
N ALA A 412 -4.38 -19.48 -11.29
CA ALA A 412 -3.02 -19.35 -11.83
C ALA A 412 -2.01 -20.31 -11.16
N ALA A 413 -2.08 -20.48 -9.83
CA ALA A 413 -1.22 -21.42 -9.11
C ALA A 413 -1.45 -22.88 -9.57
N ARG A 414 -2.72 -23.30 -9.73
CA ARG A 414 -3.06 -24.64 -10.23
C ARG A 414 -2.58 -24.89 -11.66
N GLN A 415 -2.50 -23.86 -12.51
CA GLN A 415 -1.92 -23.98 -13.84
C GLN A 415 -0.41 -24.17 -13.79
N GLN A 416 0.31 -23.45 -12.92
CA GLN A 416 1.75 -23.63 -12.75
C GLN A 416 2.12 -24.99 -12.16
N ASP A 417 1.34 -25.50 -11.19
CA ASP A 417 1.52 -26.86 -10.64
C ASP A 417 1.25 -27.95 -11.70
N ALA A 418 0.37 -27.69 -12.69
CA ALA A 418 0.09 -28.58 -13.81
C ALA A 418 1.08 -28.47 -14.98
N GLU A 419 1.81 -27.37 -15.10
CA GLU A 419 2.90 -27.18 -16.07
C GLU A 419 4.26 -27.69 -15.55
N SER A 420 4.34 -28.06 -14.27
CA SER A 420 5.58 -28.51 -13.60
C SER A 420 5.54 -29.97 -13.12
N ALA A 421 4.49 -30.72 -13.49
CA ALA A 421 4.31 -32.15 -13.30
C ALA A 421 4.29 -32.90 -14.65
#